data_AF-A0A2N7XI00-F1
#
_entry.id   AF-A0A2N7XI00-F1
#
_cell.length_a   1.000
_cell.length_b   1.000
_cell.length_c   1.000
_cell.angle_alpha   90.00
_cell.angle_beta   90.00
_cell.angle_gamma   90.00
#
_symmetry.space_group_name_H-M   'P 1'
#
loop_
_entity.id
_entity.type
_entity.pdbx_description
1 polymer ?
#
loop_
_entity_poly.entity_id
_entity_poly.type
_entity_poly.pdbx_seq_one_letter_code
_entity_poly.pdbx_strand_id
1 'polypeptide(L)'
;MRYAHPGTEGAIVSFKSKYGNYIGGEFVAPVKGQYFTNTSPVNGQPIAEFPRSTAEDIEKALDAAHAAADTWGATSAQARSLVLLKIADRIEQNLEVLAITESWDNGKAVRETLNADIPLAADHFRYFAGCIRAQEGSAAEIDGNTVAYHIHEPLGVVGQIIPWNFPILMAAWKLAPALAAGNCVVLKPAEQTPLGITVLMELIGDLLPPGVLNVVQGFGKEAGEALATSKRIAKIAFTGSTPVGSHIMKCAA
;
A
#
# COMPACT_ATOMS: atom_id res chain seq x y z
N MET A 1 7.27 -17.53 22.46
CA MET A 1 7.49 -18.28 21.21
C MET A 1 8.78 -17.77 20.58
N ARG A 2 9.69 -18.65 20.13
CA ARG A 2 10.91 -18.27 19.39
C ARG A 2 10.78 -18.87 18.00
N TYR A 3 10.99 -18.07 16.97
CA TYR A 3 10.98 -18.52 15.58
C TYR A 3 12.42 -18.74 15.10
N ALA A 4 12.61 -19.73 14.24
CA ALA A 4 13.88 -19.92 13.54
C ALA A 4 14.16 -18.74 12.60
N HIS A 5 15.43 -18.49 12.30
CA HIS A 5 15.83 -17.40 11.42
C HIS A 5 15.38 -17.69 9.98
N PRO A 6 15.01 -16.67 9.18
CA PRO A 6 14.60 -16.85 7.80
C PRO A 6 15.63 -17.64 7.00
N GLY A 7 15.16 -18.62 6.23
CA GLY A 7 16.00 -19.46 5.39
C GLY A 7 16.81 -20.55 6.12
N THR A 8 16.66 -20.72 7.43
CA THR A 8 17.27 -21.85 8.18
C THR A 8 16.31 -23.02 8.36
N GLU A 9 16.81 -24.15 8.87
CA GLU A 9 15.97 -25.30 9.22
C GLU A 9 14.86 -24.89 10.22
N GLY A 10 13.62 -25.30 9.94
CA GLY A 10 12.45 -24.95 10.75
C GLY A 10 11.93 -23.51 10.58
N ALA A 11 12.49 -22.72 9.67
CA ALA A 11 11.99 -21.39 9.36
C ALA A 11 10.69 -21.45 8.56
N ILE A 12 9.71 -20.63 8.96
CA ILE A 12 8.44 -20.52 8.22
C ILE A 12 8.45 -19.41 7.16
N VAL A 13 9.54 -18.65 7.08
CA VAL A 13 9.78 -17.65 6.03
C VAL A 13 11.17 -17.83 5.44
N SER A 14 11.28 -17.52 4.15
CA SER A 14 12.54 -17.42 3.42
C SER A 14 12.41 -16.29 2.41
N PHE A 15 13.43 -15.45 2.28
CA PHE A 15 13.36 -14.25 1.46
C PHE A 15 14.20 -14.40 0.19
N LYS A 16 13.70 -13.84 -0.91
CA LYS A 16 14.45 -13.73 -2.16
C LYS A 16 15.63 -12.79 -1.96
N SER A 17 16.73 -13.01 -2.68
CA SER A 17 17.88 -12.10 -2.65
C SER A 17 17.60 -10.74 -3.30
N LYS A 18 16.58 -10.65 -4.17
CA LYS A 18 16.22 -9.44 -4.93
C LYS A 18 14.72 -9.42 -5.22
N TYR A 19 14.12 -8.23 -5.11
CA TYR A 19 12.69 -7.99 -5.38
C TYR A 19 12.47 -6.92 -6.45
N GLY A 20 11.25 -6.85 -7.00
CA GLY A 20 10.83 -5.80 -7.94
C GLY A 20 9.86 -4.80 -7.31
N ASN A 21 9.53 -3.73 -8.05
CA ASN A 21 8.35 -2.91 -7.79
C ASN A 21 7.12 -3.69 -8.21
N TYR A 22 5.99 -3.49 -7.54
CA TYR A 22 4.73 -4.06 -8.00
C TYR A 22 4.00 -3.03 -8.86
N ILE A 23 4.00 -3.19 -10.18
CA ILE A 23 3.40 -2.21 -11.10
C ILE A 23 2.56 -2.98 -12.12
N GLY A 24 1.31 -2.55 -12.32
CA GLY A 24 0.45 -3.16 -13.34
C GLY A 24 0.13 -4.63 -13.09
N GLY A 25 0.12 -5.07 -11.83
CA GLY A 25 -0.16 -6.47 -11.47
C GLY A 25 1.06 -7.40 -11.43
N GLU A 26 2.27 -6.89 -11.69
CA GLU A 26 3.48 -7.70 -11.78
C GLU A 26 4.67 -7.10 -11.02
N PHE A 27 5.61 -7.95 -10.61
CA PHE A 27 6.89 -7.51 -10.05
C PHE A 27 7.89 -7.19 -11.16
N VAL A 28 8.29 -5.92 -11.26
CA VAL A 28 9.17 -5.39 -12.31
C VAL A 28 10.46 -4.79 -11.74
N ALA A 29 11.55 -4.89 -12.50
CA ALA A 29 12.81 -4.23 -12.17
C ALA A 29 12.70 -2.69 -12.29
N PRO A 30 13.47 -1.92 -11.51
CA PRO A 30 13.51 -0.46 -11.66
C PRO A 30 14.05 -0.07 -13.03
N VAL A 31 13.54 1.01 -13.61
CA VAL A 31 13.87 1.45 -14.98
C VAL A 31 15.37 1.59 -15.21
N LYS A 32 16.10 2.12 -14.21
CA LYS A 32 17.56 2.33 -14.29
C LYS A 32 18.38 1.13 -13.83
N GLY A 33 17.74 0.02 -13.47
CA GLY A 33 18.40 -1.19 -12.95
C GLY A 33 19.12 -0.99 -11.61
N GLN A 34 18.83 0.10 -10.89
CA GLN A 34 19.49 0.44 -9.62
C GLN A 34 18.74 -0.17 -8.44
N TYR A 35 19.49 -0.75 -7.50
CA TYR A 35 18.97 -1.37 -6.29
C TYR A 35 19.67 -0.79 -5.06
N PHE A 36 19.00 -0.86 -3.91
CA PHE A 36 19.61 -0.65 -2.61
C PHE A 36 19.43 -1.91 -1.75
N THR A 37 20.38 -2.18 -0.87
CA THR A 37 20.29 -3.30 0.07
C THR A 37 19.57 -2.87 1.33
N ASN A 38 18.53 -3.59 1.73
CA ASN A 38 17.98 -3.44 3.08
C ASN A 38 18.68 -4.41 4.04
N THR A 39 18.98 -3.96 5.26
CA THR A 39 19.58 -4.77 6.31
C THR A 39 18.58 -4.96 7.46
N SER A 40 18.60 -6.15 8.07
CA SER A 40 17.72 -6.42 9.20
C SER A 40 18.26 -5.78 10.47
N PRO A 41 17.46 -5.00 11.21
CA PRO A 41 17.86 -4.53 12.54
C PRO A 41 17.99 -5.66 13.57
N VAL A 42 17.49 -6.87 13.28
CA VAL A 42 17.56 -8.03 14.20
C VAL A 42 19.00 -8.53 14.37
N ASN A 43 19.79 -8.54 13.30
CA ASN A 43 21.15 -9.10 13.29
C ASN A 43 22.17 -8.28 12.48
N GLY A 44 21.75 -7.16 11.89
CA GLY A 44 22.58 -6.28 11.05
C GLY A 44 22.93 -6.85 9.68
N GLN A 45 22.42 -8.02 9.30
CA GLN A 45 22.76 -8.67 8.03
C GLN A 45 21.84 -8.20 6.89
N PRO A 46 22.31 -8.23 5.63
CA PRO A 46 21.47 -7.99 4.47
C PRO A 46 20.26 -8.93 4.43
N ILE A 47 19.07 -8.36 4.19
CA ILE A 47 17.84 -9.11 3.93
C ILE A 47 17.74 -9.44 2.44
N ALA A 48 17.74 -8.39 1.60
CA ALA A 48 17.57 -8.48 0.15
C ALA A 48 17.91 -7.14 -0.52
N GLU A 49 17.98 -7.16 -1.85
CA GLU A 49 18.05 -5.97 -2.69
C GLU A 49 16.65 -5.51 -3.14
N PHE A 50 16.36 -4.22 -3.02
CA PHE A 50 15.09 -3.59 -3.40
C PHE A 50 15.31 -2.49 -4.44
N PRO A 51 14.31 -2.21 -5.30
CA PRO A 51 14.42 -1.16 -6.30
C PRO A 51 14.76 0.21 -5.70
N ARG A 52 15.81 0.85 -6.22
CA ARG A 52 16.08 2.27 -5.97
C ARG A 52 15.41 3.07 -7.08
N SER A 53 14.11 3.25 -6.96
CA SER A 53 13.35 3.86 -8.04
C SER A 53 13.51 5.37 -8.14
N THR A 54 13.30 5.81 -9.37
CA THR A 54 13.39 7.20 -9.81
C THR A 54 12.04 7.68 -10.33
N ALA A 55 11.96 8.92 -10.83
CA ALA A 55 10.73 9.48 -11.38
C ALA A 55 10.16 8.62 -12.52
N GLU A 56 11.03 7.98 -13.31
CA GLU A 56 10.63 7.11 -14.42
C GLU A 56 9.81 5.88 -13.97
N ASP A 57 10.08 5.34 -12.78
CA ASP A 57 9.29 4.24 -12.20
C ASP A 57 7.95 4.74 -11.67
N ILE A 58 7.93 5.95 -11.09
CA ILE A 58 6.68 6.60 -10.65
C ILE A 58 5.78 6.87 -11.85
N GLU A 59 6.30 7.37 -12.96
CA GLU A 59 5.51 7.58 -14.17
C GLU A 59 4.94 6.27 -14.73
N LYS A 60 5.71 5.17 -14.72
CA LYS A 60 5.18 3.84 -15.09
C LYS A 60 4.06 3.38 -14.18
N ALA A 61 4.19 3.59 -12.87
CA ALA A 61 3.14 3.26 -11.91
C ALA A 61 1.89 4.13 -12.10
N LEU A 62 2.06 5.40 -12.44
CA LEU A 62 0.97 6.32 -12.76
C LEU A 62 0.26 5.93 -14.05
N ASP A 63 0.99 5.52 -15.10
CA ASP A 63 0.41 5.01 -16.34
C ASP A 63 -0.49 3.80 -16.08
N ALA A 64 0.00 2.83 -15.29
CA ALA A 64 -0.78 1.67 -14.89
C ALA A 64 -2.01 2.03 -14.05
N ALA A 65 -1.87 2.97 -13.10
CA ALA A 65 -2.98 3.45 -12.27
C ALA A 65 -4.06 4.16 -13.10
N HIS A 66 -3.68 5.04 -14.02
CA HIS A 66 -4.61 5.76 -14.89
C HIS A 66 -5.34 4.82 -15.85
N ALA A 67 -4.65 3.80 -16.38
CA ALA A 67 -5.28 2.79 -17.23
C ALA A 67 -6.36 1.97 -16.50
N ALA A 68 -6.25 1.82 -15.17
CA ALA A 68 -7.21 1.08 -14.35
C ALA A 68 -8.31 1.95 -13.72
N ALA A 69 -8.10 3.27 -13.61
CA ALA A 69 -8.90 4.18 -12.79
C ALA A 69 -10.39 4.15 -13.13
N ASP A 70 -10.75 4.32 -14.41
CA ASP A 70 -12.15 4.39 -14.83
C ASP A 70 -12.89 3.06 -14.57
N THR A 71 -12.23 1.94 -14.90
CA THR A 71 -12.83 0.61 -14.72
C THR A 71 -12.99 0.27 -13.24
N TRP A 72 -11.99 0.56 -12.41
CA TRP A 72 -12.07 0.32 -10.97
C TRP A 72 -13.07 1.25 -10.28
N GLY A 73 -13.09 2.53 -10.64
CA GLY A 73 -14.03 3.51 -10.11
C GLY A 73 -15.49 3.14 -10.39
N ALA A 74 -15.76 2.58 -11.57
CA ALA A 74 -17.08 2.12 -11.99
C ALA A 74 -17.53 0.78 -11.35
N THR A 75 -16.65 0.06 -10.65
CA THR A 75 -17.05 -1.17 -9.96
C THR A 75 -18.10 -0.90 -8.89
N SER A 76 -18.99 -1.86 -8.62
CA SER A 76 -20.00 -1.65 -7.60
C SER A 76 -19.39 -1.62 -6.20
N ALA A 77 -20.02 -0.88 -5.27
CA ALA A 77 -19.66 -0.91 -3.85
C ALA A 77 -19.62 -2.34 -3.27
N GLN A 78 -20.45 -3.25 -3.80
CA GLN A 78 -20.42 -4.67 -3.43
C GLN A 78 -19.13 -5.35 -3.84
N ALA A 79 -18.73 -5.18 -5.09
CA ALA A 79 -17.52 -5.80 -5.63
C ALA A 79 -16.27 -5.29 -4.90
N ARG A 80 -16.18 -3.97 -4.66
CA ARG A 80 -15.06 -3.38 -3.90
C ARG A 80 -15.02 -3.89 -2.46
N SER A 81 -16.16 -3.90 -1.77
CA SER A 81 -16.26 -4.47 -0.42
C SER A 81 -15.78 -5.93 -0.37
N LEU A 82 -16.19 -6.77 -1.33
CA LEU A 82 -15.77 -8.16 -1.39
C LEU A 82 -14.26 -8.31 -1.60
N VAL A 83 -13.63 -7.46 -2.41
CA VAL A 83 -12.16 -7.44 -2.57
C VAL A 83 -11.48 -7.13 -1.24
N LEU A 84 -11.95 -6.13 -0.49
CA LEU A 84 -11.38 -5.77 0.81
C LEU A 84 -11.52 -6.91 1.83
N LEU A 85 -12.67 -7.60 1.86
CA LEU A 85 -12.85 -8.79 2.71
C LEU A 85 -11.86 -9.90 2.34
N LYS A 86 -11.67 -10.18 1.04
CA LYS A 86 -10.70 -11.18 0.58
C LYS A 86 -9.26 -10.80 0.95
N ILE A 87 -8.90 -9.51 0.89
CA ILE A 87 -7.59 -9.03 1.35
C ILE A 87 -7.43 -9.31 2.85
N ALA A 88 -8.43 -8.97 3.67
CA ALA A 88 -8.40 -9.24 5.11
C ALA A 88 -8.21 -10.74 5.41
N ASP A 89 -8.99 -11.60 4.74
CA ASP A 89 -8.90 -13.05 4.92
C ASP A 89 -7.52 -13.59 4.50
N ARG A 90 -6.96 -13.10 3.40
CA ARG A 90 -5.62 -13.48 2.93
C ARG A 90 -4.52 -13.03 3.88
N ILE A 91 -4.66 -11.87 4.51
CA ILE A 91 -3.74 -11.38 5.55
C ILE A 91 -3.78 -12.33 6.76
N GLU A 92 -4.97 -12.70 7.25
CA GLU A 92 -5.09 -13.60 8.40
C GLU A 92 -4.61 -15.01 8.13
N GLN A 93 -4.91 -15.56 6.95
CA GLN A 93 -4.40 -16.87 6.51
C GLN A 93 -2.87 -16.93 6.51
N ASN A 94 -2.20 -15.77 6.35
CA ASN A 94 -0.75 -15.65 6.30
C ASN A 94 -0.21 -14.83 7.49
N LEU A 95 -0.93 -14.81 8.62
CA LEU A 95 -0.62 -13.95 9.75
C LEU A 95 0.81 -14.14 10.25
N GLU A 96 1.25 -15.39 10.47
CA GLU A 96 2.60 -15.64 10.99
C GLU A 96 3.69 -15.25 9.97
N VAL A 97 3.46 -15.52 8.69
CA VAL A 97 4.38 -15.16 7.60
C VAL A 97 4.58 -13.64 7.56
N LEU A 98 3.47 -12.88 7.56
CA LEU A 98 3.52 -11.42 7.54
C LEU A 98 4.12 -10.87 8.84
N ALA A 99 3.75 -11.41 10.00
CA ALA A 99 4.21 -10.92 11.28
C ALA A 99 5.72 -11.10 11.48
N ILE A 100 6.27 -12.26 11.07
CA ILE A 100 7.70 -12.53 11.16
C ILE A 100 8.45 -11.69 10.12
N THR A 101 7.93 -11.59 8.89
CA THR A 101 8.50 -10.71 7.85
C THR A 101 8.62 -9.28 8.36
N GLU A 102 7.54 -8.74 8.92
CA GLU A 102 7.51 -7.39 9.47
C GLU A 102 8.52 -7.20 10.61
N SER A 103 8.63 -8.18 11.51
CA SER A 103 9.63 -8.15 12.59
C SER A 103 11.07 -8.19 12.09
N TRP A 104 11.35 -8.94 11.03
CA TRP A 104 12.69 -8.99 10.44
C TRP A 104 13.07 -7.70 9.72
N ASP A 105 12.10 -7.02 9.13
CA ASP A 105 12.31 -5.79 8.37
C ASP A 105 12.36 -4.55 9.27
N ASN A 106 11.40 -4.42 10.21
CA ASN A 106 11.27 -3.26 11.09
C ASN A 106 12.02 -3.41 12.43
N GLY A 107 12.20 -4.63 12.93
CA GLY A 107 12.89 -4.91 14.19
C GLY A 107 12.00 -4.95 15.44
N LYS A 108 10.69 -4.72 15.32
CA LYS A 108 9.77 -4.86 16.46
C LYS A 108 9.66 -6.31 16.93
N ALA A 109 9.38 -6.48 18.22
CA ALA A 109 9.18 -7.80 18.80
C ALA A 109 8.03 -8.54 18.08
N VAL A 110 8.27 -9.79 17.68
CA VAL A 110 7.28 -10.59 16.94
C VAL A 110 5.94 -10.77 17.66
N ARG A 111 5.93 -10.66 18.99
CA ARG A 111 4.69 -10.64 19.77
C ARG A 111 3.79 -9.46 19.37
N GLU A 112 4.36 -8.30 19.05
CA GLU A 112 3.59 -7.12 18.65
C GLU A 112 3.03 -7.30 17.24
N THR A 113 3.84 -7.77 16.28
CA THR A 113 3.34 -8.01 14.92
C THR A 113 2.25 -9.07 14.87
N LEU A 114 2.40 -10.16 15.64
CA LEU A 114 1.43 -11.26 15.70
C LEU A 114 0.10 -10.86 16.32
N ASN A 115 0.12 -10.03 17.37
CA ASN A 115 -1.06 -9.78 18.20
C ASN A 115 -1.66 -8.39 18.01
N ALA A 116 -0.98 -7.48 17.31
CA ALA A 116 -1.47 -6.13 17.04
C ALA A 116 -1.39 -5.80 15.55
N ASP A 117 -0.19 -5.60 14.98
CA ASP A 117 -0.05 -5.00 13.65
C ASP A 117 -0.81 -5.73 12.54
N ILE A 118 -0.59 -7.04 12.40
CA ILE A 118 -1.20 -7.82 11.33
C ILE A 118 -2.70 -8.04 11.57
N PRO A 119 -3.17 -8.41 12.79
CA PRO A 119 -4.60 -8.43 13.09
C PRO A 119 -5.31 -7.09 12.86
N LEU A 120 -4.72 -5.98 13.30
CA LEU A 120 -5.30 -4.63 13.10
C LEU A 120 -5.31 -4.25 11.62
N ALA A 121 -4.33 -4.67 10.83
CA ALA A 121 -4.34 -4.44 9.39
C ALA A 121 -5.51 -5.18 8.72
N ALA A 122 -5.71 -6.46 9.03
CA ALA A 122 -6.84 -7.23 8.53
C ALA A 122 -8.19 -6.64 8.95
N ASP A 123 -8.34 -6.29 10.24
CA ASP A 123 -9.55 -5.65 10.76
C ASP A 123 -9.84 -4.33 10.06
N HIS A 124 -8.82 -3.53 9.75
CA HIS A 124 -8.99 -2.26 9.06
C HIS A 124 -9.55 -2.42 7.64
N PHE A 125 -9.14 -3.47 6.91
CA PHE A 125 -9.74 -3.82 5.62
C PHE A 125 -11.21 -4.25 5.78
N ARG A 126 -11.54 -5.04 6.82
CA ARG A 126 -12.93 -5.42 7.12
C ARG A 126 -13.80 -4.22 7.48
N TYR A 127 -13.27 -3.31 8.28
CA TYR A 127 -13.95 -2.09 8.67
C TYR A 127 -14.35 -1.28 7.43
N PHE A 128 -13.41 -0.99 6.53
CA PHE A 128 -13.72 -0.24 5.31
C PHE A 128 -14.57 -1.01 4.29
N ALA A 129 -14.50 -2.35 4.30
CA ALA A 129 -15.44 -3.18 3.55
C ALA A 129 -16.88 -3.00 4.04
N GLY A 130 -17.09 -2.84 5.35
CA GLY A 130 -18.38 -2.48 5.94
C GLY A 130 -18.79 -1.04 5.63
N CYS A 131 -17.87 -0.08 5.80
CA CYS A 131 -18.15 1.34 5.55
C CYS A 131 -18.70 1.60 4.15
N ILE A 132 -18.09 1.03 3.10
CA ILE A 132 -18.56 1.27 1.72
C ILE A 132 -19.93 0.64 1.43
N ARG A 133 -20.35 -0.38 2.19
CA ARG A 133 -21.67 -1.01 2.08
C ARG A 133 -22.74 -0.26 2.85
N ALA A 134 -22.35 0.42 3.92
CA ALA A 134 -23.22 1.22 4.77
C ALA A 134 -23.23 2.71 4.38
N GLN A 135 -22.42 3.13 3.39
CA GLN A 135 -22.38 4.52 2.97
C GLN A 135 -23.69 4.91 2.28
N GLU A 136 -24.40 5.85 2.89
CA GLU A 136 -25.60 6.45 2.33
C GLU A 136 -25.25 7.79 1.64
N GLY A 137 -26.00 8.10 0.58
CA GLY A 137 -25.99 9.43 -0.04
C GLY A 137 -27.00 10.34 0.64
N SER A 138 -26.99 11.63 0.27
CA SER A 138 -28.04 12.57 0.66
C SER A 138 -28.90 12.93 -0.55
N ALA A 139 -30.21 13.08 -0.31
CA ALA A 139 -31.14 13.68 -1.26
C ALA A 139 -31.89 14.82 -0.56
N ALA A 140 -32.12 15.92 -1.26
CA ALA A 140 -32.86 17.06 -0.75
C ALA A 140 -33.80 17.61 -1.81
N GLU A 141 -35.03 17.94 -1.41
CA GLU A 141 -35.91 18.79 -2.23
C GLU A 141 -35.36 20.22 -2.21
N ILE A 142 -35.16 20.79 -3.39
CA ILE A 142 -34.80 22.21 -3.53
C ILE A 142 -36.09 23.03 -3.60
N ASP A 143 -37.03 22.59 -4.44
CA ASP A 143 -38.37 23.15 -4.59
C ASP A 143 -39.34 22.07 -5.10
N GLY A 144 -40.62 22.43 -5.28
CA GLY A 144 -41.68 21.49 -5.65
C GLY A 144 -41.51 20.77 -6.99
N ASN A 145 -40.49 21.13 -7.80
CA ASN A 145 -40.19 20.48 -9.09
C ASN A 145 -38.75 19.96 -9.18
N THR A 146 -37.92 20.11 -8.14
CA THR A 146 -36.48 19.87 -8.23
C THR A 146 -35.92 19.14 -7.00
N VAL A 147 -35.16 18.06 -7.24
CA VAL A 147 -34.46 17.31 -6.19
C VAL A 147 -32.96 17.29 -6.49
N ALA A 148 -32.15 17.50 -5.46
CA ALA A 148 -30.71 17.31 -5.49
C ALA A 148 -30.33 15.92 -4.94
N TYR A 149 -29.43 15.24 -5.65
CA TYR A 149 -28.77 14.01 -5.19
C TYR A 149 -27.27 14.24 -5.15
N HIS A 150 -26.63 13.81 -4.07
CA HIS A 150 -25.17 13.89 -3.95
C HIS A 150 -24.56 12.50 -4.03
N ILE A 151 -23.68 12.31 -5.00
CA ILE A 151 -22.95 11.06 -5.22
C ILE A 151 -21.48 11.32 -4.89
N HIS A 152 -20.88 10.44 -4.10
CA HIS A 152 -19.45 10.50 -3.79
C HIS A 152 -18.68 9.70 -4.83
N GLU A 153 -17.93 10.41 -5.68
CA GLU A 153 -17.12 9.81 -6.73
C GLU A 153 -15.66 9.61 -6.27
N PRO A 154 -14.94 8.58 -6.79
CA PRO A 154 -13.51 8.47 -6.56
C PRO A 154 -12.77 9.67 -7.12
N LEU A 155 -11.63 10.01 -6.51
CA LEU A 155 -10.73 11.04 -7.03
C LEU A 155 -9.94 10.57 -8.27
N GLY A 156 -9.94 9.26 -8.55
CA GLY A 156 -9.13 8.64 -9.59
C GLY A 156 -7.83 8.08 -9.04
N VAL A 157 -6.69 8.62 -9.47
CA VAL A 157 -5.36 8.16 -9.04
C VAL A 157 -4.86 8.97 -7.85
N VAL A 158 -4.43 8.29 -6.79
CA VAL A 158 -3.92 8.90 -5.56
C VAL A 158 -2.52 8.41 -5.21
N GLY A 159 -1.66 9.32 -4.76
CA GLY A 159 -0.33 9.02 -4.24
C GLY A 159 -0.36 8.80 -2.73
N GLN A 160 0.38 7.80 -2.25
CA GLN A 160 0.45 7.47 -0.82
C GLN A 160 1.90 7.22 -0.40
N ILE A 161 2.33 7.85 0.68
CA ILE A 161 3.68 7.67 1.25
C ILE A 161 3.53 7.27 2.72
N ILE A 162 4.10 6.14 3.10
CA ILE A 162 4.00 5.56 4.45
C ILE A 162 5.36 5.53 5.18
N PRO A 163 5.36 5.59 6.52
CA PRO A 163 6.57 5.52 7.33
C PRO A 163 6.96 4.06 7.60
N TRP A 164 8.09 3.89 8.29
CA TRP A 164 8.69 2.59 8.58
C TRP A 164 8.22 1.94 9.89
N ASN A 165 7.55 2.66 10.80
CA ASN A 165 7.30 2.17 12.16
C ASN A 165 6.19 1.11 12.25
N PHE A 166 5.17 1.21 11.40
CA PHE A 166 4.09 0.21 11.26
C PHE A 166 3.83 -0.08 9.78
N PRO A 167 4.77 -0.69 9.04
CA PRO A 167 4.72 -0.73 7.57
C PRO A 167 3.38 -1.25 7.00
N ILE A 168 3.01 -2.50 7.28
CA ILE A 168 1.79 -3.13 6.77
C ILE A 168 0.54 -2.46 7.33
N LEU A 169 0.51 -2.10 8.61
CA LEU A 169 -0.64 -1.44 9.22
C LEU A 169 -0.86 -0.03 8.64
N MET A 170 0.21 0.74 8.39
CA MET A 170 0.13 2.05 7.72
C MET A 170 -0.28 1.91 6.26
N ALA A 171 0.14 0.85 5.57
CA ALA A 171 -0.38 0.53 4.26
C ALA A 171 -1.88 0.25 4.34
N ALA A 172 -2.36 -0.58 5.26
CA ALA A 172 -3.78 -0.86 5.45
C ALA A 172 -4.59 0.43 5.71
N TRP A 173 -4.09 1.32 6.57
CA TRP A 173 -4.72 2.62 6.88
C TRP A 173 -4.91 3.54 5.69
N LYS A 174 -4.09 3.39 4.65
CA LYS A 174 -4.21 4.20 3.43
C LYS A 174 -4.89 3.46 2.29
N LEU A 175 -4.60 2.16 2.12
CA LEU A 175 -5.11 1.34 1.04
C LEU A 175 -6.59 1.03 1.22
N ALA A 176 -7.01 0.59 2.41
CA ALA A 176 -8.39 0.19 2.65
C ALA A 176 -9.42 1.29 2.31
N PRO A 177 -9.30 2.54 2.83
CA PRO A 177 -10.21 3.62 2.45
C PRO A 177 -10.10 4.02 0.97
N ALA A 178 -8.89 4.06 0.40
CA ALA A 178 -8.70 4.48 -0.99
C ALA A 178 -9.33 3.49 -1.97
N LEU A 179 -9.10 2.20 -1.77
CA LEU A 179 -9.68 1.11 -2.55
C LEU A 179 -11.19 1.03 -2.35
N ALA A 180 -11.69 1.18 -1.12
CA ALA A 180 -13.12 1.23 -0.84
C ALA A 180 -13.83 2.33 -1.65
N ALA A 181 -13.24 3.52 -1.68
CA ALA A 181 -13.78 4.66 -2.42
C ALA A 181 -13.62 4.53 -3.95
N GLY A 182 -12.92 3.52 -4.47
CA GLY A 182 -12.75 3.28 -5.91
C GLY A 182 -11.54 4.00 -6.53
N ASN A 183 -10.56 4.41 -5.71
CA ASN A 183 -9.34 5.03 -6.22
C ASN A 183 -8.30 3.97 -6.62
N CYS A 184 -7.48 4.28 -7.62
CA CYS A 184 -6.23 3.57 -7.88
C CYS A 184 -5.09 4.24 -7.12
N VAL A 185 -4.13 3.44 -6.64
CA VAL A 185 -3.10 3.90 -5.70
C VAL A 185 -1.70 3.69 -6.27
N VAL A 186 -0.85 4.72 -6.14
CA VAL A 186 0.61 4.58 -6.19
C VAL A 186 1.15 4.75 -4.78
N LEU A 187 1.63 3.67 -4.17
CA LEU A 187 2.15 3.61 -2.81
C LEU A 187 3.69 3.60 -2.84
N LYS A 188 4.31 4.46 -2.03
CA LYS A 188 5.76 4.47 -1.77
C LYS A 188 6.05 4.13 -0.30
N PRO A 189 6.44 2.88 0.01
CA PRO A 189 6.86 2.44 1.34
C PRO A 189 8.17 3.08 1.78
N ALA A 190 8.37 3.26 3.08
CA ALA A 190 9.65 3.71 3.61
C ALA A 190 10.80 2.77 3.22
N GLU A 191 11.92 3.36 2.80
CA GLU A 191 13.11 2.63 2.33
C GLU A 191 13.75 1.74 3.41
N GLN A 192 13.47 1.99 4.69
CA GLN A 192 13.96 1.18 5.81
C GLN A 192 13.19 -0.14 5.96
N THR A 193 11.95 -0.21 5.45
CA THR A 193 11.06 -1.37 5.62
C THR A 193 10.31 -1.72 4.33
N PRO A 194 11.02 -2.07 3.25
CA PRO A 194 10.40 -2.42 1.97
C PRO A 194 9.91 -3.87 1.91
N LEU A 195 10.42 -4.79 2.75
CA LEU A 195 10.16 -6.23 2.66
C LEU A 195 8.71 -6.56 3.02
N GLY A 196 8.20 -6.03 4.13
CA GLY A 196 6.85 -6.35 4.61
C GLY A 196 5.77 -6.04 3.57
N ILE A 197 5.87 -4.88 2.92
CA ILE A 197 4.97 -4.48 1.83
C ILE A 197 5.17 -5.35 0.58
N THR A 198 6.41 -5.72 0.27
CA THR A 198 6.70 -6.56 -0.90
C THR A 198 6.07 -7.95 -0.74
N VAL A 199 6.24 -8.59 0.43
CA VAL A 199 5.63 -9.89 0.74
C VAL A 199 4.10 -9.77 0.82
N LEU A 200 3.56 -8.67 1.35
CA LEU A 200 2.13 -8.40 1.30
C LEU A 200 1.62 -8.43 -0.15
N MET A 201 2.32 -7.78 -1.09
CA MET A 201 1.93 -7.78 -2.50
C MET A 201 2.05 -9.15 -3.18
N GLU A 202 3.02 -9.99 -2.79
CA GLU A 202 3.08 -11.38 -3.25
C GLU A 202 1.85 -12.18 -2.83
N LEU A 203 1.26 -11.83 -1.67
CA LEU A 203 0.11 -12.52 -1.12
C LEU A 203 -1.23 -11.96 -1.59
N ILE A 204 -1.37 -10.66 -1.83
CA ILE A 204 -2.69 -10.06 -2.14
C ILE A 204 -2.81 -9.51 -3.56
N GLY A 205 -1.71 -9.46 -4.33
CA GLY A 205 -1.66 -8.82 -5.64
C GLY A 205 -2.67 -9.40 -6.63
N ASP A 206 -2.89 -10.72 -6.59
CA ASP A 206 -3.84 -11.47 -7.43
C ASP A 206 -5.31 -11.10 -7.17
N LEU A 207 -5.62 -10.48 -6.03
CA LEU A 207 -6.98 -10.10 -5.65
C LEU A 207 -7.43 -8.78 -6.29
N LEU A 208 -6.50 -8.02 -6.86
CA LEU A 208 -6.74 -6.69 -7.42
C LEU A 208 -6.57 -6.69 -8.94
N PRO A 209 -7.39 -5.94 -9.69
CA PRO A 209 -7.13 -5.72 -11.10
C PRO A 209 -5.75 -5.07 -11.32
N PRO A 210 -5.03 -5.43 -12.40
CA PRO A 210 -3.78 -4.78 -12.78
C PRO A 210 -3.87 -3.25 -12.75
N GLY A 211 -2.92 -2.60 -12.07
CA GLY A 211 -2.85 -1.14 -11.98
C GLY A 211 -3.67 -0.51 -10.85
N VAL A 212 -4.59 -1.23 -10.21
CA VAL A 212 -5.38 -0.67 -9.08
C VAL A 212 -4.50 -0.33 -7.88
N LEU A 213 -3.50 -1.16 -7.61
CA LEU A 213 -2.47 -0.90 -6.62
C LEU A 213 -1.10 -1.06 -7.28
N ASN A 214 -0.28 -0.01 -7.20
CA ASN A 214 1.10 -0.01 -7.62
C ASN A 214 1.98 0.36 -6.43
N VAL A 215 3.03 -0.41 -6.17
CA VAL A 215 4.00 -0.19 -5.09
C VAL A 215 5.35 0.10 -5.71
N VAL A 216 5.88 1.31 -5.43
CA VAL A 216 7.19 1.76 -5.91
C VAL A 216 8.12 1.94 -4.72
N GLN A 217 9.15 1.10 -4.62
CA GLN A 217 10.19 1.17 -3.61
C GLN A 217 11.21 2.25 -3.96
N GLY A 218 11.86 2.86 -2.97
CA GLY A 218 12.94 3.81 -3.22
C GLY A 218 13.04 4.89 -2.15
N PHE A 219 14.00 5.82 -2.29
CA PHE A 219 14.26 6.83 -1.27
C PHE A 219 13.24 7.98 -1.30
N GLY A 220 13.05 8.62 -0.14
CA GLY A 220 12.17 9.79 -0.02
C GLY A 220 12.53 10.93 -1.00
N LYS A 221 13.83 11.24 -1.16
CA LYS A 221 14.31 12.31 -2.05
C LYS A 221 14.23 11.98 -3.56
N GLU A 222 13.95 10.72 -3.88
CA GLU A 222 13.91 10.22 -5.26
C GLU A 222 12.45 9.89 -5.59
N ALA A 223 12.03 8.63 -5.44
CA ALA A 223 10.65 8.19 -5.69
C ALA A 223 9.60 8.97 -4.89
N GLY A 224 9.88 9.34 -3.63
CA GLY A 224 8.95 10.08 -2.79
C GLY A 224 8.68 11.50 -3.31
N GLU A 225 9.75 12.23 -3.65
CA GLU A 225 9.68 13.59 -4.22
C GLU A 225 8.97 13.59 -5.57
N ALA A 226 9.31 12.62 -6.44
CA ALA A 226 8.67 12.47 -7.73
C ALA A 226 7.16 12.25 -7.62
N LEU A 227 6.72 11.39 -6.69
CA LEU A 227 5.30 11.18 -6.43
C LEU A 227 4.64 12.44 -5.84
N ALA A 228 5.31 13.13 -4.93
CA ALA A 228 4.76 14.31 -4.25
C ALA A 228 4.60 15.53 -5.14
N THR A 229 5.45 15.67 -6.16
CA THR A 229 5.43 16.78 -7.11
C THR A 229 4.65 16.47 -8.39
N SER A 230 4.21 15.22 -8.57
CA SER A 230 3.47 14.80 -9.76
C SER A 230 2.14 15.54 -9.86
N LYS A 231 1.90 16.17 -11.02
CA LYS A 231 0.60 16.79 -11.35
C LYS A 231 -0.41 15.77 -11.90
N ARG A 232 -0.07 14.47 -11.91
CA ARG A 232 -0.92 13.37 -12.40
C ARG A 232 -1.67 12.62 -11.29
N ILE A 233 -1.51 13.02 -10.02
CA ILE A 233 -2.32 12.49 -8.91
C ILE A 233 -3.34 13.52 -8.47
N ALA A 234 -4.55 13.07 -8.15
CA ALA A 234 -5.62 13.95 -7.65
C ALA A 234 -5.48 14.25 -6.15
N LYS A 235 -4.75 13.39 -5.42
CA LYS A 235 -4.53 13.51 -3.98
C LYS A 235 -3.22 12.84 -3.58
N ILE A 236 -2.54 13.44 -2.60
CA ILE A 236 -1.48 12.78 -1.84
C ILE A 236 -1.92 12.52 -0.39
N ALA A 237 -1.49 11.40 0.18
CA ALA A 237 -1.65 11.08 1.59
C ALA A 237 -0.30 10.66 2.20
N PHE A 238 0.21 11.46 3.13
CA PHE A 238 1.52 11.25 3.74
C PHE A 238 1.39 10.92 5.24
N THR A 239 2.24 10.02 5.73
CA THR A 239 2.49 9.85 7.16
C THR A 239 4.00 9.75 7.36
N GLY A 240 4.55 10.54 8.28
CA GLY A 240 5.98 10.61 8.55
C GLY A 240 6.31 11.85 9.39
N SER A 241 7.54 12.36 9.29
CA SER A 241 7.98 13.49 10.11
C SER A 241 7.34 14.81 9.69
N THR A 242 7.13 15.72 10.65
CA THR A 242 6.55 17.05 10.41
C THR A 242 7.30 17.85 9.34
N PRO A 243 8.66 17.91 9.31
CA PRO A 243 9.37 18.65 8.26
C PRO A 243 9.08 18.12 6.85
N VAL A 244 8.99 16.79 6.70
CA VAL A 244 8.63 16.18 5.40
C VAL A 244 7.16 16.46 5.09
N GLY A 245 6.25 16.39 6.07
CA GLY A 245 4.85 16.76 5.88
C GLY A 245 4.67 18.20 5.38
N SER A 246 5.41 19.16 5.96
CA SER A 246 5.43 20.55 5.48
C SER A 246 5.98 20.68 4.07
N HIS A 247 6.96 19.85 3.69
CA HIS A 247 7.50 19.81 2.33
C HIS A 247 6.48 19.25 1.34
N ILE A 248 5.82 18.12 1.65
CA ILE A 248 4.76 17.52 0.83
C ILE A 248 3.65 18.54 0.54
N MET A 249 3.23 19.31 1.55
CA MET A 249 2.23 20.38 1.34
C MET A 249 2.69 21.46 0.37
N LYS A 250 3.99 21.80 0.34
CA LYS A 250 4.55 22.75 -0.63
C LYS A 250 4.59 22.16 -2.04
N CYS A 251 4.89 20.87 -2.19
CA CYS A 251 4.87 20.18 -3.49
C CYS A 251 3.45 20.09 -4.07
N ALA A 252 2.46 19.92 -3.21
CA ALA A 252 1.05 19.78 -3.58
C ALA A 252 0.36 21.12 -3.92
N ALA A 253 0.94 22.26 -3.54
CA ALA A 253 0.48 23.59 -3.93
C ALA A 253 0.68 23.86 -5.43
#